data_AF-A0A7V6XP09-F1
#
_entry.id   AF-A0A7V6XP09-F1
#
_cell.length_a   1.000
_cell.length_b   1.000
_cell.length_c   1.000
_cell.angle_alpha   90.00
_cell.angle_beta   90.00
_cell.angle_gamma   90.00
#
_symmetry.space_group_name_H-M   'P 1'
#
loop_
_entity.id
_entity.type
_entity.pdbx_description
1 polymer ?
#
loop_
_entity_poly.entity_id
_entity_poly.type
_entity_poly.pdbx_seq_one_letter_code
_entity_poly.pdbx_strand_id
1 'polypeptide(L)'
;AAIGHVRYGTTEGGSVSNIQPLLFRSSTESLAICHNGNLVNASMLKHQLESQGSIFQSTSDTEVLAHLMKRNAYFELEDKMKNALSMIKGAYSFIVLTEDKMLVSRDPNGMRPLSLGRLGDAYVVASETCAFDIIGATFERGVLPGEILIIDDEGIRSEMFATSIPRALCSMEYIYFARPDSNVGGINIHTARKNLGKQLGIEAPIEADVVTGVPDSSISAAIGYAEQTGIPYELGLIKNRYVGRTFIQPSQELREQGVKMKLSPVRGVVEGKRVVMIDDSIVRGTTSRRIVGLLKEAGAKEVHVRISSPPITNPCFYGIDTSTKEELFAAKHSIEEMRELMGADSLEFLSIEGMLKAIGRPSEMANCGQCLACFTGKYPTEIYPYTLHPHDKM
;
A
#
# COMPACT_ATOMS: atom_id res chain seq x y z
N ALA A 1 26.18 5.24 -9.71
CA ALA A 1 24.73 5.16 -9.45
C ALA A 1 24.44 4.18 -8.30
N ALA A 2 23.25 4.23 -7.69
CA ALA A 2 22.85 3.32 -6.62
C ALA A 2 21.35 3.05 -6.66
N ILE A 3 20.93 1.89 -6.16
CA ILE A 3 19.53 1.53 -5.94
C ILE A 3 19.35 1.04 -4.51
N GLY A 4 18.16 1.25 -3.94
CA GLY A 4 17.83 0.85 -2.58
C GLY A 4 16.40 0.36 -2.48
N HIS A 5 16.15 -0.53 -1.53
CA HIS A 5 14.83 -1.10 -1.29
C HIS A 5 14.51 -1.13 0.20
N VAL A 6 13.27 -0.78 0.54
CA VAL A 6 12.72 -0.92 1.90
C VAL A 6 11.66 -2.00 1.86
N ARG A 7 11.93 -3.15 2.51
CA ARG A 7 11.04 -4.32 2.46
C ARG A 7 9.97 -4.26 3.53
N TYR A 8 8.72 -4.49 3.11
CA TYR A 8 7.64 -4.91 4.00
C TYR A 8 7.62 -6.45 4.08
N GLY A 9 7.73 -7.02 5.28
CA GLY A 9 7.69 -8.46 5.53
C GLY A 9 6.51 -8.82 6.43
N THR A 10 5.73 -9.84 6.07
CA THR A 10 4.49 -10.23 6.74
C THR A 10 4.75 -11.45 7.64
N THR A 11 5.06 -11.18 8.91
CA THR A 11 5.34 -12.16 9.99
C THR A 11 6.52 -13.14 9.80
N GLU A 12 7.06 -13.62 10.93
CA GLU A 12 8.29 -14.42 11.11
C GLU A 12 9.44 -14.17 10.12
N GLY A 13 10.05 -12.99 10.24
CA GLY A 13 11.47 -12.80 9.90
C GLY A 13 11.90 -13.34 8.54
N GLY A 14 11.08 -13.12 7.50
CA GLY A 14 11.28 -13.73 6.18
C GLY A 14 12.74 -13.67 5.75
N SER A 15 13.24 -14.75 5.16
CA SER A 15 14.67 -15.05 4.94
C SER A 15 15.53 -13.85 4.53
N VAL A 16 16.78 -13.82 5.01
CA VAL A 16 17.82 -12.89 4.53
C VAL A 16 17.94 -12.93 2.99
N SER A 17 17.68 -14.09 2.38
CA SER A 17 17.67 -14.25 0.92
C SER A 17 16.56 -13.45 0.21
N ASN A 18 15.57 -12.93 0.93
CA ASN A 18 14.49 -12.10 0.38
C ASN A 18 14.73 -10.59 0.61
N ILE A 19 15.87 -10.18 1.20
CA ILE A 19 16.23 -8.78 1.36
C ILE A 19 16.80 -8.26 0.04
N GLN A 20 16.18 -7.21 -0.50
CA GLN A 20 16.59 -6.54 -1.73
C GLN A 20 17.45 -5.29 -1.45
N PRO A 21 18.26 -4.80 -2.42
CA PRO A 21 18.39 -5.28 -3.80
C PRO A 21 18.95 -6.70 -3.91
N LEU A 22 18.37 -7.55 -4.77
CA LEU A 22 18.99 -8.84 -5.09
C LEU A 22 20.13 -8.58 -6.07
N LEU A 23 21.34 -9.03 -5.72
CA LEU A 23 22.54 -8.89 -6.54
C LEU A 23 22.93 -10.23 -7.16
N PHE A 24 22.91 -10.31 -8.48
CA PHE A 24 23.38 -11.44 -9.26
C PHE A 24 24.71 -11.09 -9.93
N ARG A 25 25.67 -12.01 -9.87
CA ARG A 25 26.97 -11.85 -10.54
C ARG A 25 27.13 -12.96 -11.58
N SER A 26 27.62 -12.59 -12.75
CA SER A 26 27.98 -13.53 -13.81
C SER A 26 29.34 -13.18 -14.40
N SER A 27 29.85 -14.04 -15.30
CA SER A 27 31.10 -13.76 -16.01
C SER A 27 31.01 -12.56 -16.97
N THR A 28 29.79 -12.11 -17.30
CA THR A 28 29.55 -11.04 -18.28
C THR A 28 29.18 -9.71 -17.64
N GLU A 29 28.35 -9.73 -16.60
CA GLU A 29 27.79 -8.52 -15.97
C GLU A 29 27.28 -8.82 -14.55
N SER A 30 27.15 -7.78 -13.73
CA SER A 30 26.42 -7.80 -12.47
C SER A 30 25.05 -7.15 -12.63
N LEU A 31 24.04 -7.71 -11.99
CA LEU A 31 22.66 -7.23 -12.06
C LEU A 31 22.11 -7.07 -10.65
N ALA A 32 21.76 -5.84 -10.26
CA ALA A 32 21.06 -5.56 -9.01
C ALA A 32 19.59 -5.21 -9.30
N ILE A 33 18.64 -5.81 -8.57
CA ILE A 33 17.20 -5.61 -8.82
C ILE A 33 16.46 -5.25 -7.53
N CYS A 34 15.62 -4.22 -7.62
CA CYS A 34 14.58 -3.87 -6.65
C CYS A 34 13.19 -4.01 -7.27
N HIS A 35 12.22 -4.42 -6.47
CA HIS A 35 10.85 -4.69 -6.87
C HIS A 35 9.87 -4.24 -5.79
N ASN A 36 8.92 -3.39 -6.19
CA ASN A 36 7.72 -3.11 -5.39
C ASN A 36 6.49 -3.65 -6.13
N GLY A 37 5.80 -4.62 -5.52
CA GLY A 37 4.60 -5.24 -6.09
C GLY A 37 4.51 -6.73 -5.80
N ASN A 38 3.70 -7.45 -6.59
CA ASN A 38 3.58 -8.91 -6.52
C ASN A 38 3.19 -9.45 -7.90
N LEU A 39 3.89 -10.49 -8.34
CA LEU A 39 3.68 -11.15 -9.62
C LEU A 39 2.69 -12.31 -9.45
N VAL A 40 1.51 -12.20 -10.04
CA VAL A 40 0.43 -13.18 -9.84
C VAL A 40 0.72 -14.53 -10.50
N ASN A 41 1.64 -14.57 -11.46
CA ASN A 41 2.07 -15.79 -12.15
C ASN A 41 3.49 -16.26 -11.78
N ALA A 42 4.09 -15.73 -10.69
CA ALA A 42 5.45 -16.11 -10.27
C ALA A 42 5.61 -17.61 -10.05
N SER A 43 4.66 -18.28 -9.40
CA SER A 43 4.76 -19.73 -9.11
C SER A 43 4.84 -20.56 -10.39
N MET A 44 4.05 -20.21 -11.42
CA MET A 44 4.08 -20.87 -12.72
C MET A 44 5.42 -20.62 -13.43
N LEU A 45 5.88 -19.36 -13.45
CA LEU A 45 7.15 -18.99 -14.07
C LEU A 45 8.33 -19.68 -13.38
N LYS A 46 8.32 -19.77 -12.05
CA LYS A 46 9.32 -20.48 -11.25
C LYS A 46 9.37 -21.96 -11.64
N HIS A 47 8.23 -22.64 -11.68
CA HIS A 47 8.18 -24.05 -12.08
C HIS A 47 8.69 -24.27 -13.52
N GLN A 48 8.30 -23.40 -14.46
CA GLN A 48 8.81 -23.45 -15.82
C GLN A 48 10.34 -23.27 -15.86
N LEU A 49 10.86 -22.29 -15.13
CA LEU A 49 12.30 -21.99 -15.07
C LEU A 49 13.09 -23.13 -14.41
N GLU A 50 12.56 -23.75 -13.36
CA GLU A 50 13.14 -24.92 -12.69
C GLU A 50 13.17 -26.14 -13.62
N SER A 51 12.10 -26.41 -14.38
CA SER A 51 12.08 -27.49 -15.38
C SER A 51 13.12 -27.32 -16.49
N GLN A 52 13.55 -26.08 -16.74
CA GLN A 52 14.62 -25.76 -17.68
C GLN A 52 16.02 -25.77 -17.03
N GLY A 53 16.12 -26.11 -15.73
CA GLY A 53 17.36 -26.22 -14.97
C GLY A 53 17.76 -24.97 -14.18
N SER A 54 16.86 -24.02 -13.94
CA SER A 54 17.13 -22.88 -13.04
C SER A 54 17.06 -23.32 -11.58
N ILE A 55 17.91 -22.73 -10.73
CA ILE A 55 17.91 -22.96 -9.28
C ILE A 55 17.59 -21.62 -8.63
N PHE A 56 16.55 -21.59 -7.79
CA PHE A 56 16.15 -20.41 -7.03
C PHE A 56 16.73 -20.46 -5.61
N GLN A 57 17.31 -19.35 -5.17
CA GLN A 57 17.91 -19.18 -3.84
C GLN A 57 17.01 -18.38 -2.89
N SER A 58 15.99 -17.74 -3.44
CA SER A 58 14.99 -16.96 -2.72
C SER A 58 13.58 -17.43 -3.08
N THR A 59 12.62 -16.91 -2.33
CA THR A 59 11.19 -17.02 -2.66
C THR A 59 10.67 -15.72 -3.29
N SER A 60 11.56 -14.76 -3.54
CA SER A 60 11.23 -13.45 -4.07
C SER A 60 10.86 -13.50 -5.55
N ASP A 61 9.74 -12.87 -5.89
CA ASP A 61 9.34 -12.53 -7.25
C ASP A 61 10.46 -11.83 -8.06
N THR A 62 11.36 -11.13 -7.39
CA THR A 62 12.49 -10.43 -8.00
C THR A 62 13.47 -11.37 -8.69
N GLU A 63 13.69 -12.57 -8.13
CA GLU A 63 14.59 -13.56 -8.72
C GLU A 63 14.01 -14.14 -10.01
N VAL A 64 12.68 -14.23 -10.13
CA VAL A 64 12.01 -14.65 -11.37
C VAL A 64 12.38 -13.71 -12.53
N LEU A 65 12.39 -12.39 -12.32
CA LEU A 65 12.79 -11.43 -13.34
C LEU A 65 14.25 -11.66 -13.79
N ALA A 66 15.18 -11.88 -12.84
CA ALA A 66 16.58 -12.12 -13.16
C ALA A 66 16.77 -13.36 -14.05
N HIS A 67 16.09 -14.46 -13.71
CA HIS A 67 16.13 -15.69 -14.52
C HIS A 67 15.56 -15.48 -15.93
N LEU A 68 14.43 -14.77 -16.05
CA LEU A 68 13.83 -14.46 -17.34
C LEU A 68 14.74 -13.59 -18.22
N MET A 69 15.38 -12.58 -17.63
CA MET A 69 16.33 -11.73 -18.34
C MET A 69 17.57 -12.51 -18.78
N LYS A 70 18.08 -13.44 -17.96
CA LYS A 70 19.28 -14.23 -18.30
C LYS A 70 19.02 -15.30 -19.35
N ARG A 71 17.84 -15.93 -19.34
CA ARG A 71 17.45 -17.00 -20.27
C ARG A 71 16.85 -16.50 -21.58
N ASN A 72 17.36 -15.38 -22.06
CA ASN A 72 16.85 -14.71 -23.23
C ASN A 72 17.88 -14.72 -24.38
N ALA A 73 17.37 -14.79 -25.61
CA ALA A 73 18.17 -14.75 -26.84
C ALA A 73 18.51 -13.34 -27.32
N TYR A 74 17.86 -12.28 -26.78
CA TYR A 74 18.22 -10.90 -27.10
C TYR A 74 19.63 -10.57 -26.61
N PHE A 75 20.33 -9.69 -27.33
CA PHE A 75 21.67 -9.22 -26.97
C PHE A 75 21.60 -8.05 -25.99
N GLU A 76 20.85 -7.01 -26.36
CA GLU A 76 20.70 -5.79 -25.57
C GLU A 76 19.91 -6.01 -24.28
N LEU A 77 20.41 -5.45 -23.16
CA LEU A 77 19.79 -5.57 -21.85
C LEU A 77 18.35 -5.04 -21.83
N GLU A 78 18.11 -3.95 -22.55
CA GLU A 78 16.83 -3.27 -22.67
C GLU A 78 15.78 -4.21 -23.29
N ASP A 79 16.15 -4.92 -24.36
CA ASP A 79 15.27 -5.88 -25.03
C ASP A 79 15.07 -7.17 -24.22
N LYS A 80 16.11 -7.63 -23.51
CA LYS A 80 15.97 -8.73 -22.53
C LYS A 80 14.94 -8.38 -21.46
N MET A 81 14.98 -7.15 -20.95
CA MET A 81 14.04 -6.66 -19.95
C MET A 81 12.63 -6.56 -20.52
N LYS A 82 12.43 -5.90 -21.67
CA LYS A 82 11.09 -5.80 -22.31
C LYS A 82 10.45 -7.17 -22.53
N ASN A 83 11.23 -8.13 -23.03
CA ASN A 83 10.73 -9.49 -23.24
C ASN A 83 10.38 -10.19 -21.92
N ALA A 84 11.23 -10.09 -20.90
CA ALA A 84 10.93 -10.64 -19.58
C ALA A 84 9.65 -10.02 -18.98
N LEU A 85 9.49 -8.70 -19.08
CA LEU A 85 8.30 -7.98 -18.60
C LEU A 85 7.00 -8.41 -19.30
N SER A 86 7.07 -8.82 -20.58
CA SER A 86 5.91 -9.33 -21.33
C SER A 86 5.36 -10.65 -20.79
N MET A 87 6.22 -11.46 -20.14
CA MET A 87 5.87 -12.76 -19.57
C MET A 87 5.31 -12.65 -18.15
N ILE A 88 5.54 -11.53 -17.47
CA ILE A 88 5.15 -11.30 -16.09
C ILE A 88 3.73 -10.72 -16.03
N LYS A 89 2.93 -11.20 -15.09
CA LYS A 89 1.59 -10.67 -14.78
C LYS A 89 1.54 -10.24 -13.33
N GLY A 90 0.78 -9.18 -13.05
CA GLY A 90 0.58 -8.64 -11.69
C GLY A 90 1.04 -7.20 -11.57
N ALA A 91 1.36 -6.79 -10.34
CA ALA A 91 1.81 -5.44 -10.04
C ALA A 91 3.33 -5.41 -9.89
N TYR A 92 3.98 -4.44 -10.52
CA TYR A 92 5.41 -4.23 -10.34
C TYR A 92 5.84 -2.81 -10.65
N SER A 93 6.79 -2.36 -9.85
CA SER A 93 7.72 -1.29 -10.18
C SER A 93 9.11 -1.87 -9.96
N PHE A 94 9.85 -2.06 -11.04
CA PHE A 94 11.21 -2.59 -11.00
C PHE A 94 12.22 -1.48 -11.21
N ILE A 95 13.33 -1.57 -10.46
CA ILE A 95 14.54 -0.83 -10.74
C ILE A 95 15.67 -1.84 -10.85
N VAL A 96 16.35 -1.84 -11.98
CA VAL A 96 17.47 -2.71 -12.30
C VAL A 96 18.70 -1.83 -12.48
N LEU A 97 19.82 -2.21 -11.88
CA LEU A 97 21.11 -1.51 -12.01
C LEU A 97 22.18 -2.48 -12.49
N THR A 98 22.88 -2.11 -13.55
CA THR A 98 24.14 -2.72 -14.02
C THR A 98 25.30 -1.77 -13.75
N GLU A 99 26.50 -2.15 -14.20
CA GLU A 99 27.69 -1.31 -14.10
C GLU A 99 27.55 0.05 -14.82
N ASP A 100 26.78 0.10 -15.90
CA ASP A 100 26.70 1.22 -16.85
C ASP A 100 25.29 1.82 -17.03
N LYS A 101 24.22 1.10 -16.64
CA LYS A 101 22.82 1.52 -16.87
C LYS A 101 21.92 1.27 -15.67
N MET A 102 20.91 2.11 -15.53
CA MET A 102 19.75 1.90 -14.65
C MET A 102 18.49 1.78 -15.50
N LEU A 103 17.79 0.66 -15.40
CA LEU A 103 16.50 0.42 -16.05
C LEU A 103 15.37 0.51 -15.03
N VAL A 104 14.35 1.28 -15.34
CA VAL A 104 13.22 1.54 -14.44
C VAL A 104 11.95 1.18 -15.18
N SER A 105 11.12 0.29 -14.64
CA SER A 105 9.89 -0.10 -15.33
C SER A 105 8.69 -0.16 -14.40
N ARG A 106 7.52 0.06 -14.99
CA ARG A 106 6.23 0.03 -14.30
C ARG A 106 5.24 -0.85 -15.05
N ASP A 107 4.48 -1.64 -14.31
CA ASP A 107 3.49 -2.55 -14.89
C ASP A 107 2.47 -1.82 -15.79
N PRO A 108 1.88 -2.51 -16.79
CA PRO A 108 0.98 -1.88 -17.76
C PRO A 108 -0.33 -1.32 -17.17
N ASN A 109 -0.73 -1.73 -15.95
CA ASN A 109 -1.88 -1.15 -15.25
C ASN A 109 -1.47 0.06 -14.38
N GLY A 110 -0.18 0.23 -14.10
CA GLY A 110 0.36 1.26 -13.23
C GLY A 110 -0.07 1.07 -11.77
N MET A 111 -0.12 -0.18 -11.29
CA MET A 111 -0.74 -0.49 -9.98
C MET A 111 0.04 0.08 -8.81
N ARG A 112 1.37 0.05 -8.89
CA ARG A 112 2.29 0.64 -7.89
C ARG A 112 2.81 1.99 -8.34
N PRO A 113 2.93 2.98 -7.45
CA PRO A 113 3.44 4.30 -7.82
C PRO A 113 4.95 4.24 -8.06
N LEU A 114 5.40 5.01 -9.05
CA LEU A 114 6.81 5.19 -9.37
C LEU A 114 6.97 6.56 -10.03
N SER A 115 7.87 7.37 -9.51
CA SER A 115 8.07 8.76 -9.90
C SER A 115 9.51 9.01 -10.30
N LEU A 116 9.70 9.90 -11.27
CA LEU A 116 10.98 10.41 -11.74
C LEU A 116 11.17 11.84 -11.25
N GLY A 117 12.38 12.14 -10.78
CA GLY A 117 12.81 13.47 -10.40
C GLY A 117 14.26 13.73 -10.79
N ARG A 118 14.73 14.95 -10.52
CA ARG A 118 16.07 15.42 -10.86
C ARG A 118 16.74 16.10 -9.66
N LEU A 119 18.00 15.78 -9.41
CA LEU A 119 18.86 16.43 -8.41
C LEU A 119 20.13 16.94 -9.09
N GLY A 120 20.16 18.23 -9.43
CA GLY A 120 21.19 18.76 -10.32
C GLY A 120 21.14 18.09 -11.69
N ASP A 121 22.21 17.42 -12.10
CA ASP A 121 22.26 16.64 -13.34
C ASP A 121 21.85 15.17 -13.15
N ALA A 122 21.65 14.72 -11.91
CA ALA A 122 21.32 13.33 -11.61
C ALA A 122 19.81 13.05 -11.74
N TYR A 123 19.47 11.90 -12.33
CA TYR A 123 18.12 11.34 -12.27
C TYR A 123 17.90 10.56 -10.98
N VAL A 124 16.74 10.76 -10.35
CA VAL A 124 16.32 10.01 -9.16
C VAL A 124 14.94 9.40 -9.38
N VAL A 125 14.75 8.19 -8.87
CA VAL A 125 13.47 7.46 -8.99
C VAL A 125 13.05 6.98 -7.61
N ALA A 126 11.78 7.15 -7.28
CA ALA A 126 11.21 6.73 -6.01
C ALA A 126 9.77 6.24 -6.16
N SER A 127 9.36 5.32 -5.29
CA SER A 127 7.95 4.89 -5.19
C SER A 127 7.04 6.07 -4.85
N GLU A 128 7.54 7.02 -4.05
CA GLU A 128 6.78 8.17 -3.55
C GLU A 128 7.59 9.47 -3.67
N THR A 129 6.90 10.57 -3.99
CA THR A 129 7.50 11.88 -4.23
C THR A 129 8.05 12.53 -2.96
N CYS A 130 7.59 12.12 -1.79
CA CYS A 130 8.10 12.61 -0.50
C CYS A 130 9.59 12.28 -0.27
N ALA A 131 10.17 11.34 -1.03
CA ALA A 131 11.60 11.08 -1.05
C ALA A 131 12.38 12.22 -1.72
N PHE A 132 11.79 12.85 -2.74
CA PHE A 132 12.41 13.97 -3.46
C PHE A 132 12.50 15.21 -2.56
N ASP A 133 11.43 15.51 -1.82
CA ASP A 133 11.39 16.64 -0.88
C ASP A 133 12.50 16.54 0.19
N ILE A 134 12.79 15.32 0.66
CA ILE A 134 13.82 15.07 1.68
C ILE A 134 15.23 15.35 1.14
N ILE A 135 15.51 14.95 -0.10
CA ILE A 135 16.84 15.06 -0.70
C ILE A 135 17.04 16.34 -1.53
N GLY A 136 16.01 17.18 -1.65
CA GLY A 136 16.03 18.39 -2.47
C GLY A 136 15.94 18.13 -3.98
N ALA A 137 15.39 17.00 -4.40
CA ALA A 137 15.17 16.71 -5.82
C ALA A 137 13.88 17.36 -6.33
N THR A 138 13.88 17.80 -7.58
CA THR A 138 12.71 18.34 -8.28
C THR A 138 11.93 17.20 -8.92
N PHE A 139 10.64 17.09 -8.64
CA PHE A 139 9.76 16.15 -9.33
C PHE A 139 9.63 16.51 -10.82
N GLU A 140 9.78 15.54 -11.72
CA GLU A 140 9.56 15.74 -13.16
C GLU A 140 8.21 15.18 -13.59
N ARG A 141 7.98 13.88 -13.37
CA ARG A 141 6.74 13.19 -13.74
C ARG A 141 6.63 11.81 -13.08
N GLY A 142 5.44 11.21 -13.17
CA GLY A 142 5.29 9.77 -12.92
C GLY A 142 5.89 8.94 -14.06
N VAL A 143 6.42 7.76 -13.73
CA VAL A 143 6.72 6.71 -14.72
C VAL A 143 5.38 6.19 -15.26
N LEU A 144 5.22 6.14 -16.57
CA LEU A 144 3.98 5.77 -17.23
C LEU A 144 3.71 4.27 -17.08
N PRO A 145 2.44 3.82 -17.02
CA PRO A 145 2.11 2.40 -17.07
C PRO A 145 2.62 1.75 -18.37
N GLY A 146 3.43 0.69 -18.27
CA GLY A 146 4.01 0.02 -19.44
C GLY A 146 5.26 0.70 -20.01
N GLU A 147 5.83 1.67 -19.30
CA GLU A 147 7.08 2.34 -19.68
C GLU A 147 8.30 1.66 -19.06
N ILE A 148 9.40 1.66 -19.82
CA ILE A 148 10.76 1.45 -19.35
C ILE A 148 11.56 2.75 -19.57
N LEU A 149 12.21 3.23 -18.51
CA LEU A 149 13.22 4.28 -18.60
C LEU A 149 14.59 3.61 -18.60
N ILE A 150 15.45 4.09 -19.48
CA ILE A 150 16.87 3.72 -19.52
C ILE A 150 17.65 4.96 -19.16
N ILE A 151 18.41 4.88 -18.07
CA ILE A 151 19.22 5.97 -17.55
C ILE A 151 20.68 5.54 -17.57
N ASP A 152 21.52 6.27 -18.28
CA ASP A 152 22.95 6.05 -18.43
C ASP A 152 23.70 7.39 -18.48
N ASP A 153 25.01 7.36 -18.73
CA ASP A 153 25.84 8.57 -18.79
C ASP A 153 25.48 9.50 -19.98
N GLU A 154 24.72 9.01 -20.98
CA GLU A 154 24.21 9.82 -22.09
C GLU A 154 22.89 10.53 -21.75
N GLY A 155 22.23 10.14 -20.67
CA GLY A 155 21.01 10.77 -20.17
C GLY A 155 19.88 9.77 -19.92
N ILE A 156 18.67 10.12 -20.35
CA ILE A 156 17.47 9.31 -20.17
C ILE A 156 16.79 9.02 -21.51
N ARG A 157 16.48 7.75 -21.75
CA ARG A 157 15.60 7.28 -22.83
C ARG A 157 14.32 6.69 -22.23
N SER A 158 13.20 6.86 -22.92
CA SER A 158 11.89 6.33 -22.52
C SER A 158 11.33 5.50 -23.66
N GLU A 159 10.92 4.28 -23.33
CA GLU A 159 10.31 3.36 -24.28
C GLU A 159 9.09 2.66 -23.69
N MET A 160 8.12 2.34 -24.53
CA MET A 160 6.94 1.58 -24.13
C MET A 160 7.17 0.10 -24.43
N PHE A 161 7.05 -0.76 -23.41
CA PHE A 161 7.13 -2.23 -23.61
C PHE A 161 5.75 -2.88 -23.72
N ALA A 162 4.69 -2.14 -23.38
CA ALA A 162 3.30 -2.57 -23.53
C ALA A 162 2.41 -1.39 -23.93
N THR A 163 1.40 -1.65 -24.76
CA THR A 163 0.28 -0.71 -24.95
C THR A 163 -0.52 -0.57 -23.66
N SER A 164 -0.89 0.67 -23.31
CA SER A 164 -1.60 0.96 -22.06
C SER A 164 -2.88 0.15 -21.93
N ILE A 165 -2.93 -0.70 -20.90
CA ILE A 165 -4.12 -1.40 -20.41
C ILE A 165 -4.91 -0.39 -19.55
N PRO A 166 -6.22 -0.59 -19.25
CA PRO A 166 -6.92 0.28 -18.31
C PRO A 166 -6.13 0.46 -17.01
N ARG A 167 -5.91 1.73 -16.64
CA ARG A 167 -5.17 2.10 -15.42
C ARG A 167 -5.89 1.56 -14.19
N ALA A 168 -5.12 1.01 -13.25
CA ALA A 168 -5.65 0.45 -12.01
C ALA A 168 -4.69 0.71 -10.84
N LEU A 169 -4.39 1.99 -10.58
CA LEU A 169 -3.57 2.40 -9.45
C LEU A 169 -4.22 1.97 -8.13
N CYS A 170 -3.44 1.48 -7.18
CA CYS A 170 -3.98 0.96 -5.93
C CYS A 170 -4.69 2.05 -5.11
N SER A 171 -6.00 1.87 -4.82
CA SER A 171 -6.78 2.81 -4.00
C SER A 171 -6.25 2.94 -2.57
N MET A 172 -5.65 1.87 -2.02
CA MET A 172 -5.09 1.88 -0.67
C MET A 172 -3.83 2.76 -0.55
N GLU A 173 -3.17 3.13 -1.64
CA GLU A 173 -2.11 4.16 -1.61
C GLU A 173 -2.69 5.51 -1.15
N TYR A 174 -3.87 5.88 -1.66
CA TYR A 174 -4.59 7.08 -1.23
C TYR A 174 -5.15 6.94 0.19
N ILE A 175 -5.73 5.79 0.53
CA ILE A 175 -6.44 5.61 1.79
C ILE A 175 -5.46 5.49 2.97
N TYR A 176 -4.36 4.75 2.81
CA TYR A 176 -3.54 4.30 3.95
C TYR A 176 -2.03 4.34 3.70
N PHE A 177 -1.56 3.75 2.60
CA PHE A 177 -0.18 3.29 2.49
C PHE A 177 0.83 4.41 2.26
N ALA A 178 0.54 5.34 1.34
CA ALA A 178 1.45 6.42 1.00
C ALA A 178 1.56 7.45 2.13
N ARG A 179 2.71 8.15 2.21
CA ARG A 179 2.94 9.21 3.18
C ARG A 179 2.08 10.43 2.87
N PRO A 180 1.50 11.13 3.88
CA PRO A 180 0.59 12.25 3.62
C PRO A 180 1.14 13.43 2.81
N ASP A 181 2.46 13.63 2.82
CA ASP A 181 3.18 14.65 2.05
C ASP A 181 3.53 14.20 0.62
N SER A 182 3.32 12.91 0.27
CA SER A 182 3.44 12.44 -1.10
C SER A 182 2.33 12.99 -2.00
N ASN A 183 2.68 13.17 -3.28
CA ASN A 183 1.77 13.33 -4.39
C ASN A 183 1.78 12.05 -5.24
N VAL A 184 0.65 11.35 -5.29
CA VAL A 184 0.47 10.14 -6.10
C VAL A 184 -0.47 10.46 -7.25
N GLY A 185 0.03 10.28 -8.49
CA GLY A 185 -0.74 10.64 -9.68
C GLY A 185 -1.13 12.12 -9.76
N GLY A 186 -0.28 13.00 -9.21
CA GLY A 186 -0.52 14.44 -9.15
C GLY A 186 -1.44 14.90 -8.01
N ILE A 187 -1.92 13.98 -7.17
CA ILE A 187 -2.86 14.28 -6.08
C ILE A 187 -2.14 14.09 -4.75
N ASN A 188 -2.15 15.12 -3.91
CA ASN A 188 -1.58 15.08 -2.57
C ASN A 188 -2.37 14.13 -1.66
N ILE A 189 -1.66 13.25 -0.94
CA ILE A 189 -2.26 12.21 -0.11
C ILE A 189 -3.00 12.79 1.10
N HIS A 190 -2.45 13.78 1.80
CA HIS A 190 -3.14 14.46 2.91
C HIS A 190 -4.47 15.05 2.44
N THR A 191 -4.45 15.77 1.31
CA THR A 191 -5.62 16.41 0.72
C THR A 191 -6.68 15.39 0.31
N ALA A 192 -6.27 14.30 -0.36
CA ALA A 192 -7.18 13.22 -0.72
C ALA A 192 -7.84 12.60 0.52
N ARG A 193 -7.07 12.29 1.57
CA ARG A 193 -7.61 11.73 2.83
C ARG A 193 -8.53 12.70 3.55
N LYS A 194 -8.19 13.98 3.55
CA LYS A 194 -9.07 15.03 4.11
C LYS A 194 -10.39 15.11 3.35
N ASN A 195 -10.38 15.00 2.02
CA ASN A 195 -11.59 14.94 1.22
C ASN A 195 -12.39 13.65 1.45
N LEU A 196 -11.73 12.50 1.66
CA LEU A 196 -12.39 11.26 2.06
C LEU A 196 -13.17 11.46 3.38
N GLY A 197 -12.55 12.13 4.36
CA GLY A 197 -13.20 12.53 5.60
C GLY A 197 -14.42 13.44 5.40
N LYS A 198 -14.30 14.45 4.53
CA LYS A 198 -15.42 15.35 4.19
C LYS A 198 -16.57 14.57 3.53
N GLN A 199 -16.27 13.72 2.56
CA GLN A 199 -17.29 12.93 1.89
C GLN A 199 -17.96 11.94 2.86
N LEU A 200 -17.21 11.37 3.81
CA LEU A 200 -17.75 10.53 4.88
C LEU A 200 -18.67 11.33 5.83
N GLY A 201 -18.36 12.59 6.11
CA GLY A 201 -19.22 13.50 6.87
C GLY A 201 -20.52 13.87 6.15
N ILE A 202 -20.55 13.78 4.81
CA ILE A 202 -21.76 13.97 4.00
C ILE A 202 -22.61 12.68 3.99
N GLU A 203 -21.97 11.52 3.81
CA GLU A 203 -22.66 10.23 3.67
C GLU A 203 -23.15 9.67 5.00
N ALA A 204 -22.38 9.86 6.07
CA ALA A 204 -22.64 9.26 7.37
C ALA A 204 -22.46 10.26 8.52
N PRO A 205 -23.23 11.38 8.55
CA PRO A 205 -23.19 12.34 9.64
C PRO A 205 -23.70 11.70 10.94
N ILE A 206 -23.29 12.27 12.08
CA ILE A 206 -23.83 11.92 13.40
C ILE A 206 -23.70 13.13 14.32
N GLU A 207 -24.64 13.31 15.24
CA GLU A 207 -24.47 14.29 16.32
C GLU A 207 -23.58 13.70 17.42
N ALA A 208 -22.45 14.35 17.65
CA ALA A 208 -21.49 13.95 18.67
C ALA A 208 -20.74 15.18 19.19
N ASP A 209 -19.89 14.99 20.19
CA ASP A 209 -19.24 16.10 20.88
C ASP A 209 -17.78 16.28 20.45
N VAL A 210 -17.16 15.23 19.92
CA VAL A 210 -15.74 15.25 19.52
C VAL A 210 -15.45 14.27 18.38
N VAL A 211 -14.59 14.68 17.44
CA VAL A 211 -14.00 13.81 16.42
C VAL A 211 -12.55 13.51 16.80
N THR A 212 -12.16 12.24 16.76
CA THR A 212 -10.76 11.83 16.92
C THR A 212 -10.34 10.92 15.78
N GLY A 213 -9.13 11.12 15.27
CA GLY A 213 -8.48 10.15 14.39
C GLY A 213 -7.75 9.09 15.20
N VAL A 214 -7.45 7.96 14.58
CA VAL A 214 -6.53 6.94 15.06
C VAL A 214 -5.11 7.31 14.59
N PRO A 215 -4.18 7.63 15.51
CA PRO A 215 -2.84 8.02 15.10
C PRO A 215 -2.01 6.81 14.62
N ASP A 216 -1.26 6.91 13.52
CA ASP A 216 -1.06 8.10 12.67
C ASP A 216 -1.87 8.05 11.37
N SER A 217 -2.68 7.01 11.17
CA SER A 217 -3.20 6.62 9.85
C SER A 217 -4.35 7.48 9.36
N SER A 218 -5.29 7.84 10.22
CA SER A 218 -6.55 8.47 9.82
C SER A 218 -6.68 9.95 10.20
N ILE A 219 -5.60 10.59 10.67
CA ILE A 219 -5.59 11.98 11.12
C ILE A 219 -6.16 12.94 10.07
N SER A 220 -5.75 12.78 8.81
CA SER A 220 -6.20 13.65 7.72
C SER A 220 -7.70 13.51 7.45
N ALA A 221 -8.22 12.27 7.45
CA ALA A 221 -9.65 12.01 7.29
C ALA A 221 -10.45 12.53 8.50
N ALA A 222 -9.90 12.43 9.71
CA ALA A 222 -10.55 12.98 10.90
C ALA A 222 -10.70 14.49 10.86
N ILE A 223 -9.65 15.20 10.43
CA ILE A 223 -9.71 16.65 10.19
C ILE A 223 -10.80 16.98 9.17
N GLY A 224 -10.86 16.23 8.06
CA GLY A 224 -11.87 16.44 7.02
C GLY A 224 -13.29 16.23 7.50
N TYR A 225 -13.53 15.16 8.27
CA TYR A 225 -14.84 14.85 8.84
C TYR A 225 -15.28 15.92 9.84
N ALA A 226 -14.37 16.35 10.73
CA ALA A 226 -14.62 17.42 11.70
C ALA A 226 -14.98 18.75 11.02
N GLU A 227 -14.21 19.16 10.00
CA GLU A 227 -14.50 20.38 9.22
C GLU A 227 -15.86 20.31 8.52
N GLN A 228 -16.23 19.14 7.98
CA GLN A 228 -17.49 18.97 7.26
C GLN A 228 -18.71 18.96 8.20
N THR A 229 -18.56 18.35 9.38
CA THR A 229 -19.67 18.16 10.33
C THR A 229 -19.79 19.29 11.36
N GLY A 230 -18.75 20.12 11.50
CA GLY A 230 -18.69 21.18 12.52
C GLY A 230 -18.37 20.68 13.93
N ILE A 231 -18.17 19.37 14.12
CA ILE A 231 -17.78 18.78 15.41
C ILE A 231 -16.28 19.04 15.60
N PRO A 232 -15.84 19.52 16.78
CA PRO A 232 -14.43 19.83 17.00
C PRO A 232 -13.55 18.57 16.89
N TYR A 233 -12.43 18.73 16.18
CA TYR A 233 -11.38 17.72 16.14
C TYR A 233 -10.51 17.84 17.39
N GLU A 234 -10.31 16.72 18.08
CA GLU A 234 -9.45 16.66 19.27
C GLU A 234 -8.52 15.45 19.23
N LEU A 235 -7.47 15.52 20.04
CA LEU A 235 -6.57 14.39 20.28
C LEU A 235 -7.16 13.46 21.33
N GLY A 236 -8.19 12.69 20.96
CA GLY A 236 -8.80 11.68 21.83
C GLY A 236 -7.95 10.42 22.03
N LEU A 237 -6.97 10.20 21.14
CA LEU A 237 -6.04 9.08 21.17
C LEU A 237 -4.61 9.59 20.96
N ILE A 238 -3.66 9.02 21.70
CA ILE A 238 -2.24 9.27 21.55
C ILE A 238 -1.51 7.96 21.27
N LYS A 239 -0.68 7.97 20.23
CA LYS A 239 0.26 6.88 19.95
C LYS A 239 1.56 7.10 20.70
N ASN A 240 2.00 6.07 21.43
CA ASN A 240 3.30 6.11 22.07
C ASN A 240 4.41 5.92 21.02
N ARG A 241 5.19 6.97 20.79
CA ARG A 241 6.26 7.01 19.78
C ARG A 241 7.48 6.15 20.14
N TYR A 242 7.56 5.68 21.39
CA TYR A 242 8.72 4.93 21.91
C TYR A 242 8.49 3.42 21.96
N VAL A 243 7.31 2.93 21.52
CA VAL A 243 7.02 1.49 21.49
C VAL A 243 7.57 0.86 20.23
N GLY A 244 8.69 0.13 20.36
CA GLY A 244 9.24 -0.75 19.32
C GLY A 244 8.54 -2.11 19.22
N ARG A 245 9.13 -3.06 18.48
CA ARG A 245 8.66 -4.46 18.49
C ARG A 245 8.87 -5.04 19.89
N THR A 246 7.78 -5.28 20.62
CA THR A 246 7.78 -5.96 21.92
C THR A 246 8.11 -7.43 21.75
N PHE A 247 9.40 -7.77 21.58
CA PHE A 247 9.85 -9.14 21.34
C PHE A 247 10.19 -9.92 22.63
N ILE A 248 10.24 -9.24 23.79
CA ILE A 248 10.55 -9.88 25.07
C ILE A 248 9.53 -9.39 26.11
N GLN A 249 8.36 -10.03 26.15
CA GLN A 249 7.44 -9.90 27.29
C GLN A 249 7.10 -11.32 27.78
N PRO A 250 7.47 -11.68 29.03
CA PRO A 250 7.49 -13.07 29.51
C PRO A 250 6.11 -13.68 29.77
N SER A 251 5.04 -12.89 29.86
CA SER A 251 3.67 -13.41 30.09
C SER A 251 2.64 -12.83 29.11
N GLN A 252 1.54 -13.56 28.93
CA GLN A 252 0.37 -13.16 28.12
C GLN A 252 -0.22 -11.83 28.64
N GLU A 253 -0.33 -11.66 29.96
CA GLU A 253 -0.80 -10.43 30.62
C GLU A 253 0.10 -9.22 30.32
N LEU A 254 1.43 -9.41 30.35
CA LEU A 254 2.40 -8.36 30.01
C LEU A 254 2.39 -8.04 28.52
N ARG A 255 2.02 -8.99 27.66
CA ARG A 255 1.73 -8.72 26.24
C ARG A 255 0.49 -7.86 26.10
N GLU A 256 -0.61 -8.19 26.78
CA GLU A 256 -1.85 -7.40 26.78
C GLU A 256 -1.63 -5.97 27.30
N GLN A 257 -0.81 -5.80 28.36
CA GLN A 257 -0.31 -4.50 28.81
C GLN A 257 0.60 -3.81 27.79
N GLY A 258 1.51 -4.56 27.14
CA GLY A 258 2.40 -4.04 26.11
C GLY A 258 1.67 -3.51 24.88
N VAL A 259 0.50 -4.06 24.56
CA VAL A 259 -0.36 -3.48 23.54
C VAL A 259 -1.08 -2.23 24.07
N LYS A 260 -1.41 -2.11 25.38
CA LYS A 260 -1.97 -0.85 25.96
C LYS A 260 -0.97 0.30 25.85
N MET A 261 0.33 -0.02 25.77
CA MET A 261 1.36 0.99 25.56
C MET A 261 1.34 1.62 24.17
N LYS A 262 0.79 0.97 23.12
CA LYS A 262 0.87 1.51 21.74
C LYS A 262 -0.04 2.71 21.50
N LEU A 263 -1.27 2.64 21.98
CA LEU A 263 -2.30 3.66 21.84
C LEU A 263 -2.99 3.86 23.18
N SER A 264 -3.14 5.11 23.61
CA SER A 264 -3.77 5.47 24.88
C SER A 264 -4.84 6.54 24.66
N PRO A 265 -6.04 6.37 25.25
CA PRO A 265 -7.07 7.39 25.20
C PRO A 265 -6.74 8.56 26.12
N VAL A 266 -7.09 9.78 25.69
CA VAL A 266 -6.95 10.99 26.50
C VAL A 266 -8.25 11.22 27.26
N ARG A 267 -8.34 10.67 28.49
CA ARG A 267 -9.57 10.75 29.32
C ARG A 267 -10.15 12.16 29.40
N GLY A 268 -9.33 13.18 29.62
CA GLY A 268 -9.79 14.58 29.71
C GLY A 268 -10.46 15.14 28.45
N VAL A 269 -10.32 14.46 27.30
CA VAL A 269 -10.99 14.81 26.04
C VAL A 269 -12.28 14.00 25.86
N VAL A 270 -12.27 12.72 26.22
CA VAL A 270 -13.34 11.76 25.85
C VAL A 270 -14.35 11.46 26.95
N GLU A 271 -14.02 11.73 28.21
CA GLU A 271 -14.88 11.40 29.36
C GLU A 271 -16.22 12.13 29.31
N GLY A 272 -17.32 11.37 29.39
CA GLY A 272 -18.69 11.86 29.31
C GLY A 272 -19.13 12.31 27.90
N LYS A 273 -18.28 12.18 26.87
CA LYS A 273 -18.54 12.65 25.51
C LYS A 273 -19.03 11.54 24.59
N ARG A 274 -19.82 11.91 23.59
CA ARG A 274 -20.09 11.11 22.39
C ARG A 274 -18.94 11.33 21.40
N VAL A 275 -18.21 10.26 21.09
CA VAL A 275 -16.96 10.32 20.32
C VAL A 275 -17.18 9.77 18.93
N VAL A 276 -16.81 10.51 17.89
CA VAL A 276 -16.65 9.98 16.53
C VAL A 276 -15.21 9.55 16.33
N MET A 277 -14.99 8.23 16.24
CA MET A 277 -13.69 7.65 15.94
C MET A 277 -13.55 7.43 14.44
N ILE A 278 -12.64 8.17 13.82
CA ILE A 278 -12.33 8.03 12.39
C ILE A 278 -11.14 7.08 12.24
N ASP A 279 -11.30 6.03 11.43
CA ASP A 279 -10.22 5.13 11.03
C ASP A 279 -10.15 5.05 9.50
N ASP A 280 -9.00 4.70 8.94
CA ASP A 280 -8.83 4.70 7.48
C ASP A 280 -9.48 3.49 6.83
N SER A 281 -9.35 2.32 7.46
CA SER A 281 -9.81 1.04 6.95
C SER A 281 -9.98 0.00 8.05
N ILE A 282 -10.76 -1.05 7.79
CA ILE A 282 -10.88 -2.22 8.67
C ILE A 282 -10.51 -3.46 7.87
N VAL A 283 -9.43 -4.15 8.30
CA VAL A 283 -9.00 -5.42 7.72
C VAL A 283 -9.47 -6.59 8.59
N ARG A 284 -8.85 -6.79 9.77
CA ARG A 284 -9.18 -7.89 10.70
C ARG A 284 -10.11 -7.48 11.85
N GLY A 285 -10.43 -6.20 12.00
CA GLY A 285 -11.30 -5.67 13.07
C GLY A 285 -10.71 -5.65 14.48
N THR A 286 -9.60 -6.35 14.75
CA THR A 286 -8.99 -6.48 16.08
C THR A 286 -8.54 -5.13 16.66
N THR A 287 -7.90 -4.29 15.85
CA THR A 287 -7.45 -2.95 16.25
C THR A 287 -8.63 -2.05 16.59
N SER A 288 -9.61 -1.93 15.69
CA SER A 288 -10.76 -1.04 15.89
C SER A 288 -11.61 -1.47 17.10
N ARG A 289 -11.87 -2.77 17.28
CA ARG A 289 -12.53 -3.31 18.51
C ARG A 289 -11.81 -2.90 19.78
N ARG A 290 -10.48 -2.95 19.75
CA ARG A 290 -9.67 -2.57 20.89
C ARG A 290 -9.73 -1.07 21.18
N ILE A 291 -9.68 -0.23 20.15
CA ILE A 291 -9.74 1.22 20.32
C ILE A 291 -11.12 1.63 20.86
N VAL A 292 -12.21 1.05 20.36
CA VAL A 292 -13.55 1.27 20.89
C VAL A 292 -13.62 0.91 22.38
N GLY A 293 -13.08 -0.25 22.77
CA GLY A 293 -12.98 -0.65 24.19
C GLY A 293 -12.20 0.36 25.03
N LEU A 294 -11.04 0.82 24.56
CA LEU A 294 -10.22 1.82 25.25
C LEU A 294 -10.96 3.17 25.43
N LEU A 295 -11.69 3.63 24.42
CA LEU A 295 -12.47 4.86 24.51
C LEU A 295 -13.60 4.73 25.53
N LYS A 296 -14.32 3.60 25.54
CA LYS A 296 -15.36 3.33 26.55
C LYS A 296 -14.79 3.21 27.96
N GLU A 297 -13.66 2.51 28.15
CA GLU A 297 -12.93 2.43 29.43
C GLU A 297 -12.44 3.81 29.92
N ALA A 298 -12.15 4.72 29.01
CA ALA A 298 -11.77 6.10 29.32
C ALA A 298 -12.96 7.00 29.68
N GLY A 299 -14.19 6.50 29.60
CA GLY A 299 -15.41 7.22 29.99
C GLY A 299 -16.20 7.82 28.82
N ALA A 300 -15.90 7.48 27.57
CA ALA A 300 -16.76 7.89 26.45
C ALA A 300 -18.18 7.34 26.62
N LYS A 301 -19.18 8.21 26.47
CA LYS A 301 -20.60 7.87 26.58
C LYS A 301 -21.06 7.02 25.40
N GLU A 302 -20.65 7.42 24.20
CA GLU A 302 -20.96 6.75 22.93
C GLU A 302 -19.69 6.77 22.07
N VAL A 303 -19.48 5.72 21.27
CA VAL A 303 -18.38 5.62 20.31
C VAL A 303 -18.95 5.28 18.94
N HIS A 304 -18.98 6.27 18.05
CA HIS A 304 -19.41 6.14 16.65
C HIS A 304 -18.21 5.97 15.75
N VAL A 305 -18.10 4.83 15.08
CA VAL A 305 -16.99 4.53 14.19
C VAL A 305 -17.34 4.94 12.77
N ARG A 306 -16.44 5.65 12.10
CA ARG A 306 -16.56 6.04 10.69
C ARG A 306 -15.28 5.67 9.96
N ILE A 307 -15.42 4.93 8.87
CA ILE A 307 -14.28 4.39 8.12
C ILE A 307 -14.17 5.08 6.77
N SER A 308 -13.02 5.71 6.49
CA SER A 308 -12.80 6.47 5.24
C SER A 308 -12.44 5.59 4.03
N SER A 309 -12.92 4.35 4.02
CA SER A 309 -12.84 3.40 2.92
C SER A 309 -14.13 2.59 2.83
N PRO A 310 -14.42 1.97 1.68
CA PRO A 310 -15.37 0.88 1.61
C PRO A 310 -14.91 -0.35 2.42
N PRO A 311 -15.82 -1.28 2.75
CA PRO A 311 -15.45 -2.52 3.42
C PRO A 311 -14.49 -3.37 2.58
N ILE A 312 -13.40 -3.86 3.20
CA ILE A 312 -12.42 -4.74 2.54
C ILE A 312 -12.91 -6.19 2.63
N THR A 313 -13.48 -6.68 1.54
CA THR A 313 -14.14 -8.00 1.47
C THR A 313 -13.34 -9.03 0.68
N ASN A 314 -12.28 -8.59 -0.01
CA ASN A 314 -11.47 -9.42 -0.88
C ASN A 314 -9.96 -9.20 -0.63
N PRO A 315 -9.15 -10.27 -0.73
CA PRO A 315 -7.71 -10.18 -0.55
C PRO A 315 -7.02 -9.43 -1.70
N CYS A 316 -5.84 -8.90 -1.45
CA CYS A 316 -4.98 -8.26 -2.44
C CYS A 316 -3.93 -9.24 -2.97
N PHE A 317 -3.77 -9.31 -4.29
CA PHE A 317 -2.71 -10.09 -4.96
C PHE A 317 -1.58 -9.23 -5.52
N TYR A 318 -1.54 -7.94 -5.14
CA TYR A 318 -0.68 -6.92 -5.79
C TYR A 318 0.39 -6.35 -4.85
N GLY A 319 0.59 -6.97 -3.69
CA GLY A 319 1.68 -6.68 -2.75
C GLY A 319 1.30 -5.89 -1.49
N ILE A 320 0.02 -5.56 -1.28
CA ILE A 320 -0.45 -5.11 0.04
C ILE A 320 -0.86 -6.37 0.79
N ASP A 321 -0.34 -6.54 2.00
CA ASP A 321 -0.78 -7.64 2.85
C ASP A 321 -2.13 -7.33 3.50
N THR A 322 -3.19 -7.74 2.82
CA THR A 322 -4.55 -7.64 3.34
C THR A 322 -5.01 -8.93 4.02
N SER A 323 -4.10 -9.86 4.35
CA SER A 323 -4.45 -11.19 4.91
C SER A 323 -5.27 -12.08 3.95
N THR A 324 -5.67 -13.27 4.41
CA THR A 324 -6.56 -14.17 3.64
C THR A 324 -8.02 -13.73 3.73
N LYS A 325 -8.88 -14.23 2.84
CA LYS A 325 -10.32 -13.92 2.86
C LYS A 325 -10.99 -14.34 4.17
N GLU A 326 -10.50 -15.41 4.79
CA GLU A 326 -10.99 -15.91 6.08
C GLU A 326 -10.60 -14.98 7.23
N GLU A 327 -9.54 -14.19 7.10
CA GLU A 327 -9.12 -13.24 8.15
C GLU A 327 -9.77 -11.86 7.98
N LEU A 328 -10.39 -11.58 6.83
CA LEU A 328 -11.06 -10.33 6.54
C LEU A 328 -12.39 -10.22 7.28
N PHE A 329 -12.52 -9.19 8.11
CA PHE A 329 -13.67 -8.98 8.98
C PHE A 329 -14.95 -8.72 8.16
N ALA A 330 -14.87 -7.85 7.16
CA ALA A 330 -16.00 -7.54 6.28
C ALA A 330 -16.32 -8.64 5.26
N ALA A 331 -15.44 -9.65 5.07
CA ALA A 331 -15.74 -10.80 4.23
C ALA A 331 -16.67 -11.81 4.94
N LYS A 332 -16.72 -11.77 6.27
CA LYS A 332 -17.45 -12.72 7.13
C LYS A 332 -18.68 -12.13 7.80
N HIS A 333 -18.72 -10.82 7.95
CA HIS A 333 -19.70 -10.13 8.75
C HIS A 333 -20.33 -8.99 7.96
N SER A 334 -21.63 -8.83 8.11
CA SER A 334 -22.35 -7.62 7.74
C SER A 334 -21.88 -6.43 8.58
N ILE A 335 -22.15 -5.21 8.14
CA ILE A 335 -21.78 -3.98 8.87
C ILE A 335 -22.37 -3.99 10.29
N GLU A 336 -23.59 -4.49 10.46
CA GLU A 336 -24.24 -4.57 11.77
C GLU A 336 -23.56 -5.57 12.70
N GLU A 337 -23.23 -6.77 12.21
CA GLU A 337 -22.45 -7.74 12.99
C GLU A 337 -21.06 -7.19 13.34
N MET A 338 -20.43 -6.47 12.42
CA MET A 338 -19.14 -5.81 12.69
C MET A 338 -19.27 -4.76 13.80
N ARG A 339 -20.34 -3.96 13.79
CA ARG A 339 -20.65 -2.95 14.82
C ARG A 339 -20.78 -3.61 16.20
N GLU A 340 -21.59 -4.67 16.28
CA GLU A 340 -21.84 -5.42 17.52
C GLU A 340 -20.56 -6.06 18.07
N LEU A 341 -19.82 -6.79 17.23
CA LEU A 341 -18.58 -7.45 17.61
C LEU A 341 -17.49 -6.46 18.04
N MET A 342 -17.49 -5.25 17.48
CA MET A 342 -16.60 -4.16 17.87
C MET A 342 -17.02 -3.50 19.19
N GLY A 343 -18.30 -3.58 19.55
CA GLY A 343 -18.88 -2.86 20.68
C GLY A 343 -19.11 -1.37 20.41
N ALA A 344 -19.20 -0.97 19.13
CA ALA A 344 -19.43 0.41 18.73
C ALA A 344 -20.93 0.77 18.80
N ASP A 345 -21.24 2.04 19.03
CA ASP A 345 -22.62 2.54 19.08
C ASP A 345 -23.19 2.73 17.66
N SER A 346 -22.35 3.11 16.70
CA SER A 346 -22.65 3.01 15.26
C SER A 346 -21.39 2.75 14.46
N LEU A 347 -21.52 2.16 13.27
CA LEU A 347 -20.43 1.88 12.34
C LEU A 347 -20.90 2.20 10.93
N GLU A 348 -20.18 3.08 10.23
CA GLU A 348 -20.45 3.41 8.83
C GLU A 348 -19.15 3.44 8.03
N PHE A 349 -19.24 3.05 6.76
CA PHE A 349 -18.14 3.04 5.80
C PHE A 349 -18.42 4.04 4.69
N LEU A 350 -17.35 4.60 4.12
CA LEU A 350 -17.45 5.41 2.92
C LEU A 350 -17.88 4.53 1.73
N SER A 351 -18.82 5.01 0.91
CA SER A 351 -19.18 4.33 -0.34
C SER A 351 -18.02 4.31 -1.36
N ILE A 352 -18.07 3.39 -2.32
CA ILE A 352 -17.09 3.34 -3.41
C ILE A 352 -17.19 4.62 -4.24
N GLU A 353 -18.41 5.06 -4.54
CA GLU A 353 -18.70 6.28 -5.30
C GLU A 353 -18.15 7.51 -4.57
N GLY A 354 -18.41 7.60 -3.25
CA GLY A 354 -17.87 8.63 -2.37
C GLY A 354 -16.34 8.66 -2.38
N MET A 355 -15.72 7.49 -2.24
CA MET A 355 -14.27 7.35 -2.27
C MET A 355 -13.67 7.84 -3.60
N LEU A 356 -14.20 7.37 -4.74
CA LEU A 356 -13.71 7.78 -6.06
C LEU A 356 -13.84 9.29 -6.26
N LYS A 357 -15.00 9.86 -5.89
CA LYS A 357 -15.28 11.29 -5.96
C LYS A 357 -14.34 12.11 -5.10
N ALA A 358 -14.11 11.69 -3.86
CA ALA A 358 -13.28 12.40 -2.90
C ALA A 358 -11.79 12.38 -3.24
N ILE A 359 -11.28 11.27 -3.78
CA ILE A 359 -9.90 11.19 -4.27
C ILE A 359 -9.71 12.14 -5.47
N GLY A 360 -10.71 12.28 -6.34
CA GLY A 360 -10.72 13.31 -7.38
C GLY A 360 -9.81 13.02 -8.58
N ARG A 361 -9.61 11.74 -8.91
CA ARG A 361 -8.92 11.34 -10.16
C ARG A 361 -9.82 11.59 -11.38
N PRO A 362 -9.26 11.82 -12.58
CA PRO A 362 -10.04 11.99 -13.80
C PRO A 362 -11.01 10.83 -14.05
N SER A 363 -12.27 11.15 -14.35
CA SER A 363 -13.36 10.19 -14.52
C SER A 363 -13.43 9.56 -15.92
N GLU A 364 -12.51 9.92 -16.81
CA GLU A 364 -12.46 9.47 -18.21
C GLU A 364 -12.21 7.96 -18.32
N MET A 365 -11.60 7.36 -17.30
CA MET A 365 -11.30 5.94 -17.22
C MET A 365 -12.25 5.25 -16.23
N ALA A 366 -12.52 3.97 -16.48
CA ALA A 366 -13.24 3.13 -15.53
C ALA A 366 -12.61 3.25 -14.13
N ASN A 367 -13.46 3.39 -13.11
CA ASN A 367 -13.06 3.58 -11.71
C ASN A 367 -12.06 4.74 -11.49
N CYS A 368 -12.06 5.76 -12.35
CA CYS A 368 -11.09 6.86 -12.33
C CYS A 368 -9.62 6.39 -12.39
N GLY A 369 -9.38 5.25 -13.05
CA GLY A 369 -8.07 4.62 -13.16
C GLY A 369 -7.55 3.97 -11.87
N GLN A 370 -8.46 3.56 -10.96
CA GLN A 370 -8.13 2.96 -9.67
C GLN A 370 -8.48 1.46 -9.62
N CYS A 371 -7.67 0.70 -8.90
CA CYS A 371 -7.96 -0.68 -8.52
C CYS A 371 -8.90 -0.70 -7.31
N LEU A 372 -10.06 -1.33 -7.48
CA LEU A 372 -11.09 -1.53 -6.45
C LEU A 372 -11.21 -2.99 -6.02
N ALA A 373 -10.23 -3.83 -6.34
CA ALA A 373 -10.34 -5.28 -6.21
C ALA A 373 -10.63 -5.72 -4.77
N CYS A 374 -9.98 -5.11 -3.77
CA CYS A 374 -10.20 -5.42 -2.36
C CYS A 374 -11.62 -5.11 -1.87
N PHE A 375 -12.33 -4.20 -2.53
CA PHE A 375 -13.71 -3.81 -2.18
C PHE A 375 -14.75 -4.58 -3.01
N THR A 376 -14.44 -4.86 -4.29
CA THR A 376 -15.42 -5.32 -5.29
C THR A 376 -15.22 -6.75 -5.77
N GLY A 377 -14.05 -7.36 -5.51
CA GLY A 377 -13.65 -8.64 -6.07
C GLY A 377 -13.33 -8.60 -7.57
N LYS A 378 -13.42 -7.44 -8.22
CA LYS A 378 -13.07 -7.26 -9.64
C LYS A 378 -11.60 -6.90 -9.78
N TYR A 379 -10.78 -7.92 -9.99
CA TYR A 379 -9.34 -7.78 -10.18
C TYR A 379 -9.02 -7.21 -11.59
N PRO A 380 -8.14 -6.21 -11.72
CA PRO A 380 -7.74 -5.65 -13.01
C PRO A 380 -6.73 -6.52 -13.79
N THR A 381 -6.30 -7.63 -13.20
CA THR A 381 -5.51 -8.68 -13.84
C THR A 381 -6.22 -10.01 -13.70
N GLU A 382 -5.87 -10.97 -14.55
CA GLU A 382 -6.22 -12.37 -14.29
C GLU A 382 -5.60 -12.83 -12.97
N ILE A 383 -6.38 -13.58 -12.20
CA ILE A 383 -5.94 -14.29 -11.00
C ILE A 383 -6.07 -15.78 -11.31
N TYR A 384 -4.94 -16.49 -11.28
CA TYR A 384 -4.88 -17.89 -11.69
C TYR A 384 -5.22 -18.81 -10.50
N PRO A 385 -5.71 -20.05 -10.73
CA PRO A 385 -5.98 -21.00 -9.65
C PRO A 385 -4.77 -21.31 -8.76
N TYR A 386 -3.56 -21.14 -9.29
CA TYR A 386 -2.29 -21.34 -8.59
C TYR A 386 -1.65 -20.02 -8.08
N THR A 387 -2.35 -18.89 -8.20
CA THR A 387 -1.87 -17.61 -7.68
C THR A 387 -1.87 -17.66 -6.16
N LEU A 388 -0.68 -17.61 -5.57
CA LEU A 388 -0.48 -17.51 -4.14
C LEU A 388 -0.74 -16.08 -3.64
N HIS A 389 -1.22 -15.94 -2.39
CA HIS A 389 -1.24 -14.63 -1.76
C HIS A 389 0.19 -14.13 -1.52
N PRO A 390 0.42 -12.80 -1.45
CA PRO A 390 1.76 -12.26 -1.22
C PRO A 390 2.46 -12.81 0.04
N HIS A 391 1.72 -13.12 1.10
CA HIS A 391 2.27 -13.69 2.34
C HIS A 391 2.59 -15.19 2.25
N ASP A 392 1.96 -15.93 1.33
CA ASP A 392 2.20 -17.38 1.13
C ASP A 392 3.51 -17.66 0.36
N LYS A 393 4.07 -16.62 -0.27
CA LYS A 393 5.32 -16.73 -1.03
C LYS A 393 6.57 -16.60 -0.16
N MET A 394 6.46 -16.45 1.16
CA MET A 394 7.64 -16.15 2.00
C MET A 394 8.46 -17.37 2.35
#